data_AF-A0A3D2FEV8-F1
#
_entry.id   AF-A0A3D2FEV8-F1
#
_cell.length_a   1.000
_cell.length_b   1.000
_cell.length_c   1.000
_cell.angle_alpha   90.00
_cell.angle_beta   90.00
_cell.angle_gamma   90.00
#
_symmetry.space_group_name_H-M   'P 1'
#
loop_
_entity.id
_entity.type
_entity.pdbx_description
1 polymer ?
#
loop_
_entity_poly.entity_id
_entity_poly.type
_entity_poly.pdbx_seq_one_letter_code
_entity_poly.pdbx_strand_id
1 'polypeptide(L)'
;MHMLLDENSTSSQCKIMARELADPTPALDQIVREAIAPLHEYLANLVNEIVGDGMSETELHRCVHSITGQCLYYHHSHPVLQRLHPELRYDGKEIDAIAKHIADFSLHGLKFFAKSA
;
A
#
# COMPACT_ATOMS: atom_id res chain seq x y z
N MET A 1 6.32 4.94 1.21
CA MET A 1 7.11 3.71 1.39
C MET A 1 8.08 3.79 2.55
N HIS A 2 8.83 4.89 2.74
CA HIS A 2 9.75 5.05 3.89
C HIS A 2 9.14 4.73 5.25
N MET A 3 8.00 5.34 5.63
CA MET A 3 7.33 5.04 6.90
C MET A 3 6.93 3.56 7.09
N LEU A 4 6.85 2.78 6.01
CA LEU A 4 6.44 1.38 6.03
C LEU A 4 7.62 0.41 6.03
N LEU A 5 8.72 0.74 5.33
CA LEU A 5 9.82 -0.19 5.06
C LEU A 5 11.14 0.16 5.75
N ASP A 6 11.31 1.39 6.26
CA ASP A 6 12.57 1.79 6.89
C ASP A 6 12.86 0.92 8.12
N GLU A 7 13.99 0.21 8.06
CA GLU A 7 14.43 -0.73 9.10
C GLU A 7 14.73 -0.01 10.43
N ASN A 8 15.08 1.28 10.38
CA ASN A 8 15.32 2.10 11.56
C ASN A 8 14.02 2.68 12.13
N SER A 9 12.93 2.68 11.36
CA SER A 9 11.64 3.22 11.78
C SER A 9 10.77 2.17 12.46
N THR A 10 11.33 1.27 13.28
CA THR A 10 10.55 0.25 14.03
C THR A 10 9.56 0.90 14.99
N SER A 11 8.47 1.38 14.42
CA SER A 11 7.42 2.09 15.11
C SER A 11 6.62 1.00 15.85
N SER A 12 6.57 1.08 17.17
CA SER A 12 5.72 0.20 18.00
C SER A 12 4.27 0.14 17.48
N GLN A 13 3.86 1.15 16.72
CA GLN A 13 2.60 1.29 16.00
C GLN A 13 2.39 0.17 14.97
N CYS A 14 3.40 -0.21 14.17
CA CYS A 14 3.28 -1.32 13.21
C CYS A 14 3.02 -2.66 13.91
N LYS A 15 3.62 -2.87 15.10
CA LYS A 15 3.41 -4.11 15.89
C LYS A 15 2.01 -4.18 16.49
N ILE A 16 1.49 -3.05 16.99
CA ILE A 16 0.12 -2.94 17.49
C ILE A 16 -0.87 -3.21 16.34
N MET A 17 -0.66 -2.56 15.19
CA MET A 17 -1.47 -2.79 13.99
C MET A 17 -1.47 -4.26 13.58
N ALA A 18 -0.31 -4.90 13.49
CA ALA A 18 -0.22 -6.32 13.11
C ALA A 18 -0.99 -7.23 14.07
N ARG A 19 -1.01 -6.91 15.37
CA ARG A 19 -1.79 -7.65 16.37
C ARG A 19 -3.29 -7.44 16.19
N GLU A 20 -3.73 -6.20 16.06
CA GLU A 20 -5.17 -5.88 15.85
C GLU A 20 -5.70 -6.45 14.53
N LEU A 21 -4.84 -6.58 13.51
CA LEU A 21 -5.22 -7.25 12.26
C LEU A 21 -5.36 -8.77 12.42
N ALA A 22 -4.57 -9.39 13.29
CA ALA A 22 -4.59 -10.84 13.52
C ALA A 22 -5.70 -11.29 14.48
N ASP A 23 -5.99 -10.47 15.50
CA ASP A 23 -7.04 -10.70 16.50
C ASP A 23 -7.78 -9.38 16.75
N PRO A 24 -8.80 -9.05 15.92
CA PRO A 24 -9.49 -7.77 15.96
C PRO A 24 -10.15 -7.49 17.31
N THR A 25 -9.82 -6.34 17.89
CA THR A 25 -10.56 -5.78 19.02
C THR A 25 -11.31 -4.51 18.58
N PRO A 26 -12.20 -3.94 19.42
CA PRO A 26 -12.84 -2.65 19.11
C PRO A 26 -11.86 -1.49 18.86
N ALA A 27 -10.59 -1.63 19.26
CA ALA A 27 -9.55 -0.66 18.93
C ALA A 27 -9.28 -0.58 17.41
N LEU A 28 -9.45 -1.70 16.69
CA LEU A 28 -9.31 -1.73 15.24
C LEU A 28 -10.30 -0.77 14.56
N ASP A 29 -11.54 -0.68 15.04
CA ASP A 29 -12.53 0.24 14.46
C ASP A 29 -12.09 1.70 14.55
N GLN A 30 -11.45 2.07 15.67
CA GLN A 30 -10.90 3.41 15.84
C GLN A 30 -9.73 3.65 14.89
N ILE A 31 -8.81 2.69 14.78
CA ILE A 31 -7.67 2.74 13.86
C ILE A 31 -8.15 2.87 12.40
N VAL A 32 -9.19 2.11 12.04
CA VAL A 32 -9.78 2.17 10.70
C VAL A 32 -10.32 3.57 10.42
N ARG A 33 -11.13 4.12 11.32
CA ARG A 33 -11.73 5.44 11.13
C ARG A 33 -10.71 6.58 11.10
N GLU A 34 -9.72 6.54 11.98
CA GLU A 34 -8.82 7.67 12.21
C GLU A 34 -7.57 7.65 11.31
N ALA A 35 -7.14 6.47 10.83
CA ALA A 35 -5.89 6.33 10.08
C ALA A 35 -6.06 5.64 8.72
N ILE A 36 -6.74 4.49 8.67
CA ILE A 36 -6.79 3.68 7.44
C ILE A 36 -7.77 4.27 6.41
N ALA A 37 -8.99 4.60 6.81
CA ALA A 37 -10.01 5.14 5.91
C ALA A 37 -9.58 6.46 5.26
N PRO A 38 -9.02 7.45 5.98
CA PRO A 38 -8.53 8.68 5.34
C PRO A 38 -7.44 8.43 4.31
N LEU A 39 -6.52 7.49 4.57
CA LEU A 39 -5.47 7.13 3.62
C LEU A 39 -6.04 6.42 2.38
N HIS A 40 -7.03 5.56 2.59
CA HIS A 40 -7.71 4.83 1.52
C HIS A 40 -8.52 5.78 0.63
N GLU A 41 -9.26 6.72 1.22
CA GLU A 41 -10.01 7.77 0.51
C GLU A 41 -9.07 8.69 -0.27
N TYR A 42 -7.95 9.09 0.33
CA TYR A 42 -6.95 9.90 -0.36
C TYR A 42 -6.41 9.19 -1.63
N LEU A 43 -6.06 7.91 -1.51
CA LEU A 43 -5.59 7.14 -2.66
C LEU A 43 -6.70 6.89 -3.68
N ALA A 44 -7.94 6.64 -3.24
CA ALA A 44 -9.11 6.52 -4.08
C ALA A 44 -9.32 7.77 -4.95
N ASN A 45 -9.22 8.96 -4.36
CA ASN A 45 -9.34 10.23 -5.08
C ASN A 45 -8.24 10.38 -6.14
N LEU A 46 -6.98 10.07 -5.80
CA LEU A 46 -5.87 10.11 -6.78
C LEU A 46 -6.08 9.12 -7.94
N VAL A 47 -6.57 7.92 -7.64
CA VAL A 47 -6.90 6.94 -8.69
C VAL A 47 -8.02 7.47 -9.57
N ASN A 48 -9.08 8.04 -8.98
CA ASN A 48 -10.21 8.62 -9.70
C ASN A 48 -9.77 9.75 -10.64
N GLU A 49 -8.89 10.65 -10.19
CA GLU A 49 -8.32 11.72 -11.01
C GLU A 49 -7.57 11.20 -12.25
N ILE A 50 -6.97 10.01 -12.16
CA ILE A 50 -6.22 9.39 -13.26
C ILE A 50 -7.16 8.69 -14.25
N VAL A 51 -8.18 7.98 -13.77
CA VAL A 51 -9.05 7.14 -14.61
C VAL A 51 -10.29 7.86 -15.13
N GLY A 52 -10.74 8.92 -14.46
CA GLY A 52 -11.97 9.65 -14.80
C GLY A 52 -13.26 8.86 -14.52
N ASP A 53 -14.37 9.33 -15.08
CA ASP A 53 -15.73 8.80 -14.80
C ASP A 53 -16.02 7.41 -15.41
N GLY A 54 -15.05 6.78 -16.07
CA GLY A 54 -15.26 5.50 -16.76
C GLY A 54 -15.12 4.24 -15.90
N MET A 55 -14.83 4.38 -14.61
CA MET A 55 -14.61 3.26 -13.71
C MET A 55 -15.73 3.16 -12.68
N SER A 56 -16.26 1.95 -12.46
CA SER A 56 -17.20 1.73 -11.36
C SER A 56 -16.50 1.86 -10.00
N GLU A 57 -17.25 2.24 -8.95
CA GLU A 57 -16.73 2.33 -7.58
C GLU A 57 -16.05 1.03 -7.11
N THR A 58 -16.61 -0.12 -7.51
CA THR A 58 -16.03 -1.44 -7.19
C THR A 58 -14.67 -1.65 -7.85
N GLU A 59 -14.49 -1.25 -9.10
CA GLU A 59 -13.21 -1.34 -9.80
C GLU A 59 -12.18 -0.37 -9.22
N LEU A 60 -12.61 0.83 -8.87
CA LEU A 60 -11.78 1.82 -8.23
C LEU A 60 -11.21 1.29 -6.91
N HIS A 61 -12.06 0.72 -6.06
CA HIS A 61 -11.60 0.09 -4.82
C HIS A 61 -10.64 -1.08 -5.07
N ARG A 62 -10.87 -1.92 -6.10
CA ARG A 62 -9.91 -2.99 -6.45
C ARG A 62 -8.55 -2.44 -6.84
N CYS A 63 -8.49 -1.31 -7.56
CA CYS A 63 -7.23 -0.64 -7.86
C CYS A 63 -6.54 -0.13 -6.59
N VAL A 64 -7.27 0.55 -5.70
CA VAL A 64 -6.73 1.05 -4.41
C VAL A 64 -6.19 -0.11 -3.56
N HIS A 65 -6.95 -1.21 -3.44
CA HIS A 65 -6.50 -2.42 -2.73
C HIS A 65 -5.25 -3.03 -3.36
N SER A 66 -5.15 -3.06 -4.69
CA SER A 66 -4.00 -3.62 -5.40
C SER A 66 -2.73 -2.80 -5.19
N ILE A 67 -2.83 -1.47 -5.21
CA ILE A 67 -1.72 -0.57 -4.91
C ILE A 67 -1.27 -0.76 -3.46
N THR A 68 -2.23 -0.72 -2.53
CA THR A 68 -1.96 -0.89 -1.08
C THR A 68 -1.35 -2.26 -0.80
N GLY A 69 -1.87 -3.32 -1.41
CA GLY A 69 -1.38 -4.69 -1.26
C GLY A 69 0.06 -4.87 -1.73
N GLN A 70 0.44 -4.23 -2.83
CA GLN A 70 1.84 -4.22 -3.28
C GLN A 70 2.75 -3.54 -2.26
N CYS A 71 2.36 -2.38 -1.72
CA CYS A 71 3.14 -1.70 -0.67
C CYS A 71 3.31 -2.59 0.58
N LEU A 72 2.20 -3.18 1.04
CA LEU A 72 2.18 -4.03 2.23
C LEU A 72 2.91 -5.36 2.02
N TYR A 73 2.98 -5.89 0.80
CA TYR A 73 3.71 -7.11 0.49
C TYR A 73 5.19 -7.00 0.86
N TYR A 74 5.86 -5.90 0.46
CA TYR A 74 7.27 -5.66 0.80
C TYR A 74 7.50 -5.57 2.31
N HIS A 75 6.51 -5.09 3.07
CA HIS A 75 6.59 -5.03 4.53
C HIS A 75 6.37 -6.41 5.18
N HIS A 76 5.20 -7.01 4.96
CA HIS A 76 4.81 -8.26 5.62
C HIS A 76 5.67 -9.44 5.20
N SER A 77 6.10 -9.47 3.94
CA SER A 77 6.91 -10.56 3.40
C SER A 77 8.40 -10.28 3.47
N HIS A 78 8.85 -9.24 4.18
CA HIS A 78 10.28 -8.93 4.29
C HIS A 78 11.13 -10.14 4.72
N PRO A 79 10.75 -10.96 5.73
CA PRO A 79 11.53 -12.15 6.11
C PRO A 79 11.62 -13.20 4.99
N VAL A 80 10.60 -13.31 4.14
CA VAL A 80 10.59 -14.20 2.97
C VAL A 80 11.49 -13.62 1.88
N LEU A 81 11.35 -12.33 1.58
CA LEU A 81 12.16 -11.63 0.58
C LEU A 81 13.65 -11.66 0.93
N GLN A 82 14.03 -11.52 2.20
CA GLN A 82 15.43 -11.67 2.63
C GLN A 82 15.97 -13.09 2.39
N ARG A 83 15.14 -14.13 2.46
CA ARG A 83 15.57 -15.52 2.20
C ARG A 83 15.69 -15.81 0.70
N LEU A 84 14.83 -15.20 -0.10
CA LEU A 84 14.88 -15.30 -1.56
C LEU A 84 15.99 -14.43 -2.15
N HIS A 85 16.27 -13.29 -1.52
CA HIS A 85 17.22 -12.28 -1.94
C HIS A 85 18.09 -11.84 -0.75
N PRO A 86 19.14 -12.61 -0.39
CA PRO A 86 19.96 -12.34 0.79
C PRO A 86 20.65 -10.97 0.84
N GLU A 87 20.84 -10.34 -0.31
CA GLU A 87 21.45 -9.00 -0.43
C GLU A 87 20.43 -7.85 -0.35
N LEU A 88 19.13 -8.14 -0.29
CA LEU A 88 18.09 -7.11 -0.17
C LEU A 88 18.23 -6.35 1.14
N ARG A 89 18.34 -5.03 1.05
CA ARG A 89 18.35 -4.10 2.20
C ARG A 89 17.37 -2.98 1.91
N TYR A 90 16.47 -2.68 2.84
CA TYR A 90 15.58 -1.52 2.70
C TYR A 90 16.29 -0.25 3.18
N ASP A 91 17.35 0.11 2.45
CA ASP A 91 17.91 1.45 2.55
C ASP A 91 17.02 2.47 1.81
N GLY A 92 17.31 3.76 1.99
CA GLY A 92 16.48 4.80 1.39
C GLY A 92 16.40 4.71 -0.14
N LYS A 93 17.45 4.25 -0.82
CA LYS A 93 17.48 4.14 -2.28
C LYS A 93 16.63 2.98 -2.76
N GLU A 94 16.70 1.84 -2.09
CA GLU A 94 15.89 0.67 -2.44
C GLU A 94 14.41 0.95 -2.17
N ILE A 95 14.09 1.61 -1.06
CA ILE A 95 12.71 2.03 -0.74
C ILE A 95 12.16 2.96 -1.84
N ASP A 96 12.96 3.93 -2.31
CA ASP A 96 12.57 4.82 -3.40
C ASP A 96 12.40 4.07 -4.73
N ALA A 97 13.28 3.11 -5.02
CA ALA A 97 13.19 2.29 -6.22
C ALA A 97 11.91 1.43 -6.23
N ILE A 98 11.58 0.79 -5.11
CA ILE A 98 10.34 0.03 -4.93
C ILE A 98 9.12 0.95 -5.08
N ALA A 99 9.13 2.10 -4.42
CA ALA A 99 8.03 3.07 -4.50
C ALA A 99 7.79 3.52 -5.95
N LYS A 100 8.86 3.85 -6.66
CA LYS A 100 8.81 4.23 -8.08
C LYS A 100 8.27 3.09 -8.93
N HIS A 101 8.74 1.86 -8.72
CA HIS A 101 8.26 0.69 -9.45
C HIS A 101 6.75 0.48 -9.27
N ILE A 102 6.26 0.48 -8.02
CA ILE A 102 4.83 0.31 -7.72
C ILE A 102 4.01 1.43 -8.37
N ALA A 103 4.49 2.68 -8.28
CA ALA A 103 3.82 3.82 -8.91
C ALA A 103 3.75 3.66 -10.44
N ASP A 104 4.87 3.37 -11.09
CA ASP A 104 4.93 3.17 -12.55
C ASP A 104 4.04 2.00 -12.98
N PHE A 105 4.13 0.85 -12.32
CA PHE A 105 3.31 -0.33 -12.61
C PHE A 105 1.82 -0.01 -12.48
N SER A 106 1.43 0.63 -11.38
CA SER A 106 0.05 0.99 -11.10
C SER A 106 -0.48 2.03 -12.10
N LEU A 107 0.29 3.06 -12.43
CA LEU A 107 -0.10 4.07 -13.43
C LEU A 107 -0.37 3.44 -14.79
N HIS A 108 0.46 2.49 -15.22
CA HIS A 108 0.25 1.78 -16.48
C HIS A 108 -1.03 0.93 -16.44
N GLY A 109 -1.30 0.25 -15.32
CA GLY A 109 -2.56 -0.47 -15.12
C GLY A 109 -3.78 0.45 -15.15
N LEU A 110 -3.74 1.58 -14.45
CA LEU A 110 -4.84 2.57 -14.43
C LEU A 110 -5.12 3.15 -15.82
N LYS A 111 -4.08 3.43 -16.61
CA LYS A 111 -4.22 3.93 -17.99
C LYS A 111 -4.97 2.97 -18.91
N PHE A 112 -4.99 1.67 -18.64
CA PHE A 112 -5.81 0.73 -19.41
C PHE A 112 -7.30 1.01 -19.22
N PHE A 113 -7.71 1.26 -17.98
CA PHE A 113 -9.09 1.59 -17.65
C PHE A 113 -9.47 2.99 -18.14
N ALA A 114 -8.55 3.97 -18.02
CA ALA A 114 -8.76 5.33 -18.54
C ALA A 114 -9.01 5.38 -20.07
N LYS A 115 -8.50 4.40 -20.83
CA LYS A 115 -8.72 4.30 -22.29
C LYS A 115 -9.96 3.51 -22.68
N SER A 116 -10.56 2.80 -21.73
CA SER A 116 -11.76 1.99 -21.92
C SER A 116 -13.04 2.73 -21.48
N ALA A 117 -12.87 3.91 -20.89
CA ALA A 117 -13.86 4.94 -20.61
C ALA A 117 -14.21 5.74 -21.88
#